data_AF-A0A532DC58-F1
#
_entry.id   AF-A0A532DC58-F1
#
_cell.length_a   1.000
_cell.length_b   1.000
_cell.length_c   1.000
_cell.angle_alpha   90.00
_cell.angle_beta   90.00
_cell.angle_gamma   90.00
#
_symmetry.space_group_name_H-M   'P 1'
#
loop_
_entity.id
_entity.type
_entity.pdbx_description
1 polymer ?
#
loop_
_entity_poly.entity_id
_entity_poly.type
_entity_poly.pdbx_seq_one_letter_code
_entity_poly.pdbx_strand_id
1 'polypeptide(L)'
;MKGLRFERLGTGRHYNIVLHIGSSYVPVTDESFEELKNKSLLPAERFLDLLVDKIGYSPYLKDQIRAELDRAGNPVTQITVLQGAIREL
;
A
#
# COMPACT_ATOMS: atom_id res chain seq x y z
N MET A 1 4.87 -10.02 -10.04
CA MET A 1 4.47 -10.56 -8.72
C MET A 1 2.97 -10.33 -8.56
N LYS A 2 2.26 -11.12 -7.75
CA LYS A 2 0.84 -10.87 -7.42
C LYS A 2 0.75 -10.21 -6.04
N GLY A 3 -0.17 -9.27 -5.88
CA GLY A 3 -0.45 -8.58 -4.62
C GLY A 3 0.19 -7.19 -4.50
N LEU A 4 0.05 -6.62 -3.30
CA LEU A 4 0.55 -5.29 -2.94
C LEU A 4 1.90 -5.38 -2.23
N ARG A 5 2.81 -4.45 -2.53
CA ARG A 5 4.13 -4.38 -1.86
C ARG A 5 4.69 -2.98 -1.85
N PHE A 6 5.19 -2.51 -0.70
CA PHE A 6 6.01 -1.30 -0.64
C PHE A 6 7.46 -1.57 -1.01
N GLU A 7 8.10 -0.62 -1.67
CA GLU A 7 9.53 -0.64 -1.96
C GLU A 7 10.13 0.74 -1.71
N ARG A 8 11.25 0.79 -0.96
CA ARG A 8 12.05 2.00 -0.79
C ARG A 8 13.04 2.12 -1.94
N LEU A 9 12.92 3.19 -2.72
CA LEU A 9 13.78 3.49 -3.87
C LEU A 9 15.12 4.14 -3.48
N GLY A 10 15.20 4.74 -2.29
CA GLY A 10 16.37 5.46 -1.78
C GLY A 10 15.97 6.62 -0.87
N THR A 11 16.91 7.52 -0.60
CA THR A 11 16.68 8.75 0.19
C THR A 11 16.99 9.99 -0.64
N GLY A 12 16.34 11.13 -0.32
CA GLY A 12 16.60 12.42 -0.97
C GLY A 12 15.95 12.57 -2.35
N ARG A 13 14.95 11.74 -2.68
CA ARG A 13 14.15 11.84 -3.91
C ARG A 13 12.83 12.54 -3.63
N HIS A 14 12.17 13.03 -4.68
CA HIS A 14 10.81 13.58 -4.57
C HIS A 14 9.80 12.51 -4.10
N TYR A 15 10.02 11.26 -4.49
CA TYR A 15 9.35 10.08 -3.94
C TYR A 15 10.40 9.04 -3.56
N ASN A 16 10.45 8.70 -2.27
CA ASN A 16 11.38 7.71 -1.74
C ASN A 16 10.78 6.29 -1.74
N ILE A 17 9.46 6.17 -1.87
CA ILE A 17 8.72 4.93 -1.71
C ILE A 17 7.70 4.77 -2.84
N VAL A 18 7.53 3.53 -3.31
CA VAL A 18 6.47 3.15 -4.25
C VAL A 18 5.64 2.02 -3.68
N LEU A 19 4.36 1.99 -4.06
CA LEU A 19 3.49 0.84 -3.87
C LEU A 19 3.38 0.08 -5.20
N HIS A 20 3.81 -1.16 -5.23
CA HIS A 20 3.55 -2.10 -6.31
C HIS A 20 2.13 -2.65 -6.21
N ILE A 21 1.42 -2.67 -7.33
CA ILE A 21 0.08 -3.21 -7.50
C ILE A 21 0.16 -4.21 -8.67
N GLY A 22 0.47 -5.47 -8.37
CA GLY A 22 0.68 -6.50 -9.39
C GLY A 22 1.89 -6.20 -10.29
N SER A 23 1.66 -5.73 -11.51
CA SER A 23 2.70 -5.37 -12.49
C SER A 23 2.90 -3.87 -12.68
N SER A 24 2.12 -3.03 -11.99
CA SER A 24 2.30 -1.57 -11.98
C SER A 24 2.83 -1.12 -10.62
N TYR A 25 3.29 0.13 -10.56
CA TYR A 25 3.66 0.79 -9.32
C TYR A 25 3.19 2.23 -9.33
N VAL A 26 2.95 2.78 -8.14
CA VAL A 26 2.59 4.18 -7.94
C VAL A 26 3.50 4.82 -6.89
N PRO A 27 3.88 6.10 -7.07
CA PRO A 27 4.62 6.82 -6.05
C PRO A 27 3.77 7.03 -4.80
N VAL A 28 4.42 6.98 -3.64
CA VAL A 28 3.80 7.23 -2.34
C VAL A 28 4.53 8.41 -1.72
N THR A 29 3.78 9.44 -1.30
CA THR A 29 4.37 10.59 -0.61
C THR A 29 4.88 10.16 0.76
N ASP A 30 5.93 10.82 1.25
CA ASP A 30 6.47 10.55 2.58
C ASP A 30 5.38 10.76 3.66
N GLU A 31 4.52 11.77 3.51
CA GLU A 31 3.37 12.02 4.39
C GLU A 31 2.40 10.83 4.45
N SER A 32 1.94 10.34 3.29
CA SER A 32 1.02 9.20 3.23
C SER A 32 1.66 7.93 3.77
N PHE A 33 2.95 7.71 3.47
CA PHE A 33 3.69 6.57 4.00
C PHE A 33 3.78 6.60 5.53
N GLU A 34 4.17 7.74 6.11
CA GLU A 34 4.28 7.90 7.56
C GLU A 34 2.93 7.74 8.25
N GLU A 35 1.84 8.26 7.67
CA GLU A 35 0.50 8.05 8.21
C GLU A 35 0.11 6.57 8.21
N LEU A 36 0.34 5.86 7.10
CA LEU A 36 0.09 4.43 7.02
C LEU A 36 0.96 3.66 8.03
N LYS A 37 2.23 4.00 8.16
CA LYS A 37 3.15 3.37 9.12
C LYS A 37 2.67 3.54 10.56
N ASN A 38 2.25 4.76 10.93
CA ASN A 38 1.70 5.08 12.24
C ASN A 38 0.36 4.37 12.53
N LYS A 39 -0.38 3.99 11.49
CA LYS A 39 -1.66 3.27 11.59
C LYS A 39 -1.55 1.79 11.25
N SER A 40 -0.34 1.24 11.16
CA SER A 40 -0.08 -0.17 10.81
C SER A 40 -0.60 -1.20 11.83
N LEU A 41 -1.07 -0.75 13.00
CA LEU A 41 -1.71 -1.59 14.02
C LEU A 41 -3.25 -1.58 13.94
N LEU A 42 -3.84 -0.84 12.99
CA LEU A 42 -5.28 -0.91 12.75
C LEU A 42 -5.70 -2.34 12.33
N PRO A 43 -6.95 -2.73 12.58
CA PRO A 43 -7.53 -3.93 11.95
C PRO A 43 -7.32 -3.89 10.44
N ALA A 44 -7.04 -5.04 9.82
CA ALA A 44 -6.65 -5.12 8.40
C ALA A 44 -7.65 -4.43 7.47
N GLU A 45 -8.95 -4.57 7.72
CA GLU A 45 -10.00 -3.91 6.95
C GLU A 45 -9.93 -2.37 7.05
N ARG A 46 -9.70 -1.85 8.27
CA ARG A 46 -9.56 -0.40 8.51
C ARG A 46 -8.27 0.15 7.92
N PHE A 47 -7.20 -0.64 7.94
CA PHE A 47 -5.96 -0.28 7.28
C PHE A 47 -6.13 -0.27 5.76
N LEU A 48 -6.86 -1.22 5.19
CA LEU A 48 -7.17 -1.24 3.77
C LEU A 48 -7.96 0.01 3.35
N ASP A 49 -8.97 0.40 4.12
CA ASP A 49 -9.72 1.64 3.86
C ASP A 49 -8.79 2.85 3.84
N LEU A 50 -7.89 2.95 4.81
CA LEU A 50 -6.90 4.03 4.89
C LEU A 50 -5.91 4.00 3.70
N LEU A 51 -5.40 2.81 3.34
CA LEU A 51 -4.49 2.62 2.21
C LEU A 51 -5.14 3.09 0.90
N VAL A 52 -6.37 2.68 0.66
CA VAL A 52 -7.15 3.04 -0.54
C VAL A 52 -7.48 4.53 -0.55
N ASP A 53 -7.73 5.14 0.60
CA ASP A 53 -7.99 6.58 0.70
C ASP A 53 -6.73 7.41 0.42
N LYS A 54 -5.59 7.04 1.02
CA LYS A 54 -4.34 7.80 0.93
C LYS A 54 -3.63 7.64 -0.41
N ILE A 55 -3.58 6.42 -0.93
CA ILE A 55 -2.84 6.11 -2.16
C ILE A 55 -3.77 6.12 -3.37
N GLY A 56 -5.04 5.75 -3.21
CA GLY A 56 -6.02 5.73 -4.29
C GLY A 56 -6.59 7.11 -4.63
N TYR A 57 -5.75 8.07 -4.99
CA TYR A 57 -6.16 9.45 -5.32
C TYR A 57 -7.12 9.55 -6.53
N SER A 58 -7.29 8.47 -7.30
CA SER A 58 -8.27 8.38 -8.37
C SER A 58 -9.16 7.14 -8.21
N PRO A 59 -10.43 7.17 -8.68
CA PRO A 59 -11.30 5.99 -8.66
C PRO A 59 -10.66 4.77 -9.32
N TYR A 60 -9.99 4.97 -10.45
CA TYR A 60 -9.25 3.92 -11.14
C TYR A 60 -8.21 3.24 -10.25
N LEU A 61 -7.43 4.01 -9.50
CA LEU A 61 -6.41 3.46 -8.62
C LEU A 61 -7.01 2.74 -7.41
N LYS A 62 -8.12 3.25 -6.85
CA LYS A 62 -8.87 2.54 -5.79
C LYS A 62 -9.33 1.17 -6.28
N ASP A 63 -9.87 1.10 -7.50
CA ASP A 63 -10.34 -0.15 -8.10
C ASP A 63 -9.19 -1.10 -8.41
N GLN A 64 -8.05 -0.60 -8.90
CA GLN A 64 -6.87 -1.42 -9.13
C GLN A 64 -6.32 -2.06 -7.85
N ILE A 65 -6.24 -1.31 -6.75
CA ILE A 65 -5.77 -1.82 -5.45
C ILE A 65 -6.69 -2.96 -4.98
N ARG A 66 -8.01 -2.75 -5.03
CA ARG A 66 -8.99 -3.75 -4.61
C ARG A 66 -8.98 -4.99 -5.51
N ALA A 67 -8.96 -4.79 -6.83
CA ALA A 67 -8.94 -5.89 -7.79
C ALA A 67 -7.69 -6.77 -7.65
N GLU A 68 -6.53 -6.18 -7.34
CA GLU A 68 -5.31 -6.97 -7.13
C GLU A 68 -5.36 -7.78 -5.83
N LEU A 69 -5.93 -7.22 -4.76
CA LEU A 69 -6.15 -7.95 -3.50
C LEU A 69 -7.11 -9.12 -3.70
N ASP A 70 -8.22 -8.91 -4.40
CA ASP A 70 -9.20 -9.94 -4.72
C ASP A 70 -8.60 -11.06 -5.59
N ARG A 71 -7.83 -10.68 -6.62
CA ARG A 71 -7.12 -11.62 -7.49
C ARG A 71 -6.15 -12.53 -6.73
N ALA A 72 -5.58 -12.01 -5.65
CA ALA A 72 -4.64 -12.78 -4.85
C ALA A 72 -5.31 -13.71 -3.82
N GLY A 73 -6.64 -13.64 -3.67
CA GLY A 73 -7.47 -14.63 -2.99
C GLY A 73 -7.53 -14.55 -1.47
N ASN A 74 -6.70 -13.70 -0.84
CA ASN A 74 -6.79 -13.43 0.61
C ASN A 74 -6.39 -11.98 0.94
N PRO A 75 -7.31 -11.02 0.75
CA PRO A 75 -7.05 -9.59 1.00
C PRO A 75 -6.56 -9.30 2.42
N VAL A 76 -7.17 -9.93 3.43
CA VAL A 76 -6.84 -9.70 4.85
C VAL A 76 -5.39 -10.11 5.13
N THR A 77 -4.99 -11.31 4.74
CA THR A 77 -3.61 -11.77 4.94
C THR A 77 -2.61 -10.89 4.19
N GLN A 78 -2.92 -10.48 2.96
CA GLN A 78 -2.03 -9.56 2.22
C GLN A 78 -1.87 -8.22 2.91
N ILE A 79 -2.96 -7.66 3.43
CA ILE A 79 -2.92 -6.40 4.15
C ILE A 79 -2.13 -6.55 5.45
N THR A 80 -2.29 -7.64 6.19
CA THR A 80 -1.47 -7.92 7.38
C THR A 80 0.02 -8.02 7.04
N VAL A 81 0.38 -8.68 5.94
CA VAL A 81 1.78 -8.73 5.46
C VAL A 81 2.27 -7.33 5.09
N LEU A 82 1.47 -6.54 4.40
CA LEU A 82 1.80 -5.16 4.02
C LEU A 82 1.99 -4.26 5.24
N GLN A 83 1.17 -4.42 6.28
CA GLN A 83 1.30 -3.75 7.58
C GLN A 83 2.59 -4.15 8.31
N GLY A 84 3.07 -5.38 8.15
CA GLY A 84 4.39 -5.81 8.62
C GLY A 84 5.51 -5.10 7.87
N ALA A 85 5.48 -5.19 6.54
CA ALA A 85 6.50 -4.63 5.67
C ALA A 85 6.66 -3.10 5.84
N ILE A 86 5.56 -2.35 5.98
CA ILE A 86 5.62 -0.89 6.14
C ILE A 86 6.28 -0.45 7.46
N ARG A 87 6.23 -1.29 8.51
CA ARG A 87 6.90 -1.00 9.79
C ARG A 87 8.42 -1.17 9.71
N GLU A 88 8.87 -2.12 8.89
CA GLU A 88 10.28 -2.48 8.72
C GLU A 88 11.00 -1.60 7.67
N LEU A 89 10.24 -0.91 6.83
CA LEU A 89 10.72 0.08 5.86
C LEU A 89 11.04 1.43 6.51
#